data_AF-A0A6N9QIM2-F1
#
_entry.id   AF-A0A6N9QIM2-F1
#
_cell.length_a   1.000
_cell.length_b   1.000
_cell.length_c   1.000
_cell.angle_alpha   90.00
_cell.angle_beta   90.00
_cell.angle_gamma   90.00
#
_symmetry.space_group_name_H-M   'P 1'
#
loop_
_entity.id
_entity.type
_entity.pdbx_description
1 polymer ?
#
loop_
_entity_poly.entity_id
_entity_poly.type
_entity_poly.pdbx_seq_one_letter_code
_entity_poly.pdbx_strand_id
1 'polypeptide(L)'
;MEELTSVVLSGIAWDAIKKGIKISTNYLKKRLSNWILDDDKLEEISKYMGNIPDAYCMSEGMIKEYLNLNERLLDILKEAKPTGSHISQTIEKNYGLNVGLSTGTINQTNYYSEEKPRDIAGEKFSLIEDRTKFNSVPIVKSFCSTRDQCIMENDVEPSVYADIMIPMDVKKREGCQFSMILFSYIPSENWLNYFDAGYRIKFFMETSDSIRQVQFQIKNSSQQQFVDIPLKEGVFDYTMKDISKRESWKDIREISFVVFADDGYIMGENGFIRIKGLRLEK
;
A
#
# COMPACT_ATOMS: atom_id res chain seq x y z
N MET A 1 -4.30 15.94 6.23
CA MET A 1 -5.45 15.64 7.11
C MET A 1 -6.59 16.55 6.69
N GLU A 2 -7.83 16.09 6.71
CA GLU A 2 -9.01 16.88 6.33
C GLU A 2 -9.28 17.99 7.37
N GLU A 3 -9.61 19.19 6.90
CA GLU A 3 -10.02 20.32 7.74
C GLU A 3 -11.29 19.97 8.53
N LEU A 4 -11.46 20.52 9.74
CA LEU A 4 -12.75 20.43 10.41
C LEU A 4 -13.75 21.25 9.58
N THR A 5 -14.74 20.58 9.00
CA THR A 5 -15.73 21.22 8.11
C THR A 5 -17.14 20.94 8.59
N SER A 6 -18.10 21.67 8.02
CA SER A 6 -19.53 21.40 8.25
C SER A 6 -19.94 19.99 7.82
N VAL A 7 -19.19 19.36 6.90
CA VAL A 7 -19.38 17.94 6.51
C VAL A 7 -19.08 17.01 7.69
N VAL A 8 -17.96 17.24 8.38
CA VAL A 8 -17.59 16.43 9.56
C VAL A 8 -18.61 16.63 10.67
N LEU A 9 -19.04 17.87 10.92
CA LEU A 9 -20.06 18.16 11.93
C LEU A 9 -21.44 17.59 11.57
N SER A 10 -21.86 17.64 10.30
CA SER A 10 -23.15 17.09 9.88
C SER A 10 -23.22 15.60 10.09
N GLY A 11 -22.13 14.88 9.80
CA GLY A 11 -22.02 13.44 10.08
C GLY A 11 -22.14 13.14 11.58
N ILE A 12 -21.45 13.92 12.42
CA ILE A 12 -21.52 13.78 13.89
C ILE A 12 -22.94 14.05 14.43
N ALA A 13 -23.60 15.10 13.93
CA ALA A 13 -24.99 15.43 14.30
C ALA A 13 -25.96 14.33 13.87
N TRP A 14 -25.88 13.90 12.62
CA TRP A 14 -26.77 12.88 12.05
C TRP A 14 -26.67 11.56 12.82
N ASP A 15 -25.45 11.15 13.18
CA ASP A 15 -25.21 9.96 13.99
C ASP A 15 -25.75 10.09 15.42
N ALA A 16 -25.68 11.27 16.01
CA ALA A 16 -26.24 11.52 17.34
C ALA A 16 -27.77 11.44 17.31
N ILE A 17 -28.42 12.08 16.32
CA ILE A 17 -29.87 12.08 16.14
C ILE A 17 -30.41 10.66 15.92
N LYS A 18 -29.82 9.89 14.99
CA LYS A 18 -30.22 8.48 14.74
C LYS A 18 -30.13 7.60 15.98
N LYS A 19 -29.19 7.88 16.88
CA LYS A 19 -28.93 7.10 18.09
C LYS A 19 -29.63 7.67 19.33
N GLY A 20 -30.39 8.75 19.19
CA GLY A 20 -31.05 9.44 20.32
C GLY A 20 -30.04 10.02 21.34
N ILE A 21 -28.82 10.31 20.92
CA ILE A 21 -27.75 10.82 21.79
C ILE A 21 -27.81 12.35 21.82
N LYS A 22 -27.80 12.94 23.03
CA LYS A 22 -27.69 14.38 23.19
C LYS A 22 -26.30 14.88 22.79
N ILE A 23 -26.24 15.81 21.85
CA ILE A 23 -25.01 16.51 21.44
C ILE A 23 -24.62 17.48 22.58
N SER A 24 -23.64 17.08 23.37
CA SER A 24 -23.08 17.85 24.49
C SER A 24 -21.61 18.16 24.26
N THR A 25 -21.05 19.14 24.96
CA THR A 25 -19.62 19.48 24.92
C THR A 25 -18.74 18.24 25.14
N ASN A 26 -19.09 17.38 26.11
CA ASN A 26 -18.36 16.13 26.38
C ASN A 26 -18.47 15.11 25.23
N TYR A 27 -19.61 15.05 24.55
CA TYR A 27 -19.78 14.20 23.37
C TYR A 27 -18.91 14.70 22.22
N LEU A 28 -18.90 16.02 21.97
CA LEU A 28 -18.06 16.64 20.94
C LEU A 28 -16.57 16.51 21.27
N LYS A 29 -16.14 16.72 22.51
CA LYS A 29 -14.74 16.56 22.94
C LYS A 29 -14.17 15.17 22.63
N LYS A 30 -14.99 14.12 22.71
CA LYS A 30 -14.60 12.76 22.31
C LYS A 30 -14.52 12.61 20.79
N ARG A 31 -15.53 13.10 20.06
CA ARG A 31 -15.65 12.96 18.60
C ARG A 31 -14.66 13.84 17.83
N LEU A 32 -14.31 15.00 18.40
CA LEU A 32 -13.40 15.99 17.84
C LEU A 32 -12.04 15.96 18.54
N SER A 33 -11.67 14.84 19.18
CA SER A 33 -10.37 14.70 19.88
C SER A 33 -9.15 14.89 18.98
N ASN A 34 -9.33 14.70 17.67
CA ASN A 34 -8.32 14.97 16.64
C ASN A 34 -8.18 16.46 16.28
N TRP A 35 -8.93 17.38 16.92
CA TRP A 35 -8.76 18.82 16.76
C TRP A 35 -8.59 19.53 18.10
N ILE A 36 -7.64 20.46 18.15
CA ILE A 36 -7.42 21.46 19.19
C ILE A 36 -8.55 22.49 19.07
N LEU A 37 -9.55 22.32 19.92
CA LEU A 37 -10.61 23.26 20.20
C LEU A 37 -10.64 23.49 21.71
N ASP A 38 -10.74 24.75 22.13
CA ASP A 38 -10.98 25.06 23.53
C ASP A 38 -12.42 24.66 23.92
N ASP A 39 -12.63 24.48 25.24
CA ASP A 39 -13.92 24.02 25.76
C ASP A 39 -15.05 25.04 25.48
N ASP A 40 -14.72 26.33 25.37
CA ASP A 40 -15.67 27.42 25.06
C ASP A 40 -16.22 27.29 23.63
N LYS A 41 -15.36 27.04 22.63
CA LYS A 41 -15.77 26.78 21.24
C LYS A 41 -16.56 25.49 21.12
N LEU A 42 -16.17 24.44 21.85
CA LEU A 42 -16.94 23.19 21.88
C LEU A 42 -18.34 23.40 22.47
N GLU A 43 -18.49 24.29 23.46
CA GLU A 43 -19.80 24.67 24.00
C GLU A 43 -20.63 25.44 22.97
N GLU A 44 -20.01 26.37 22.23
CA GLU A 44 -20.68 27.13 21.16
C GLU A 44 -21.17 26.21 20.03
N ILE A 45 -20.33 25.27 19.58
CA ILE A 45 -20.71 24.24 18.60
C ILE A 45 -21.84 23.37 19.16
N SER A 46 -21.75 22.94 20.42
CA SER A 46 -22.77 22.09 21.06
C SER A 46 -24.13 22.80 21.14
N LYS A 47 -24.15 24.09 21.47
CA LYS A 47 -25.39 24.90 21.50
C LYS A 47 -26.01 24.98 20.11
N TYR A 48 -25.19 25.22 19.10
CA TYR A 48 -25.69 25.38 17.75
C TYR A 48 -26.22 24.07 17.17
N MET A 49 -25.48 22.96 17.31
CA MET A 49 -25.92 21.63 16.88
C MET A 49 -27.12 21.10 17.68
N GLY A 50 -27.25 21.51 18.95
CA GLY A 50 -28.39 21.14 19.79
C GLY A 50 -29.70 21.84 19.44
N ASN A 51 -29.65 22.93 18.66
CA ASN A 51 -30.79 23.75 18.27
C ASN A 51 -31.14 23.60 16.77
N ILE A 52 -30.72 22.52 16.13
CA ILE A 52 -31.09 22.24 14.73
C ILE A 52 -32.61 21.98 14.69
N PRO A 53 -33.39 22.73 13.90
CA PRO A 53 -34.83 22.50 13.79
C PRO A 53 -35.14 21.15 13.17
N ASP A 54 -36.23 20.49 13.60
CA ASP A 54 -36.65 19.19 13.09
C ASP A 54 -36.79 19.15 11.56
N ALA A 55 -37.14 20.28 10.94
CA ALA A 55 -37.21 20.43 9.48
C ALA A 55 -35.89 20.13 8.76
N TYR A 56 -34.74 20.35 9.41
CA TYR A 56 -33.41 20.07 8.86
C TYR A 56 -32.88 18.69 9.29
N CYS A 57 -33.51 18.03 10.27
CA CYS A 57 -33.13 16.71 10.77
C CYS A 57 -33.62 15.54 9.88
N MET A 58 -33.89 15.78 8.60
CA MET A 58 -34.38 14.75 7.66
C MET A 58 -33.25 13.98 6.96
N SER A 59 -32.06 14.59 6.84
CA SER A 59 -30.87 13.94 6.27
C SER A 59 -29.59 14.66 6.71
N GLU A 60 -28.46 13.97 6.59
CA GLU A 60 -27.13 14.57 6.82
C GLU A 60 -26.87 15.78 5.93
N GLY A 61 -27.33 15.74 4.67
CA GLY A 61 -27.19 16.86 3.73
C GLY A 61 -27.98 18.10 4.17
N MET A 62 -29.21 17.94 4.66
CA MET A 62 -30.02 19.05 5.17
C MET A 62 -29.42 19.66 6.45
N ILE A 63 -28.85 18.82 7.32
CA ILE A 63 -28.10 19.29 8.49
C ILE A 63 -26.89 20.12 8.04
N LYS A 64 -26.12 19.63 7.07
CA LYS A 64 -24.96 20.34 6.53
C LYS A 64 -25.34 21.73 5.99
N GLU A 65 -26.42 21.81 5.21
CA GLU A 65 -26.91 23.10 4.69
C GLU A 65 -27.28 24.05 5.83
N TYR A 66 -27.96 23.57 6.87
CA TYR A 66 -28.25 24.37 8.06
C TYR A 66 -26.97 24.86 8.75
N LEU A 67 -25.97 23.99 8.92
CA LEU A 67 -24.70 24.36 9.54
C LEU A 67 -23.94 25.43 8.74
N ASN A 68 -24.06 25.42 7.41
CA ASN A 68 -23.44 26.42 6.54
C ASN A 68 -24.07 27.82 6.65
N LEU A 69 -25.28 27.94 7.23
CA LEU A 69 -25.94 29.24 7.42
C LEU A 69 -25.33 30.07 8.56
N ASN A 70 -24.51 29.46 9.42
CA ASN A 70 -23.89 30.14 10.55
C ASN A 70 -22.42 30.45 10.27
N GLU A 71 -22.15 31.69 9.86
CA GLU A 71 -20.79 32.20 9.61
C GLU A 71 -19.88 32.05 10.83
N ARG A 72 -20.40 32.31 12.04
CA ARG A 72 -19.65 32.18 13.29
C ARG A 72 -19.23 30.73 13.55
N LEU A 73 -20.11 29.76 13.27
CA LEU A 73 -19.75 28.35 13.34
C LEU A 73 -18.61 28.06 12.36
N LEU A 74 -18.74 28.48 11.10
CA LEU A 74 -17.73 28.23 10.08
C LEU A 74 -16.36 28.82 10.45
N ASP A 75 -16.33 29.98 11.11
CA ASP A 75 -15.08 30.57 11.59
C ASP A 75 -14.44 29.76 12.72
N ILE A 76 -15.25 29.23 13.66
CA ILE A 76 -14.76 28.31 14.69
C ILE A 76 -14.15 27.05 14.06
N LEU A 77 -14.74 26.52 12.99
CA LEU A 77 -14.21 25.35 12.30
C LEU A 77 -12.87 25.64 11.60
N LYS A 78 -12.72 26.82 11.00
CA LYS A 78 -11.44 27.26 10.41
C LYS A 78 -10.34 27.45 11.46
N GLU A 79 -10.71 27.84 12.68
CA GLU A 79 -9.77 28.00 13.79
C GLU A 79 -9.31 26.68 14.40
N ALA A 80 -10.02 25.57 14.14
CA ALA A 80 -9.71 24.26 14.67
C ALA A 80 -8.41 23.71 14.06
N LYS A 81 -7.37 23.50 14.89
CA LYS A 81 -6.10 22.92 14.43
C LYS A 81 -6.08 21.42 14.73
N PRO A 82 -5.67 20.54 13.82
CA PRO A 82 -5.60 19.12 14.12
C PRO A 82 -4.64 18.82 15.29
N THR A 83 -5.04 17.94 16.22
CA THR A 83 -4.21 17.43 17.32
C THR A 83 -3.33 16.31 16.79
N GLY A 84 -2.02 16.57 16.66
CA GLY A 84 -1.05 15.54 16.29
C GLY A 84 0.37 16.04 16.46
N SER A 85 1.10 15.45 17.40
CA SER A 85 2.56 15.45 17.36
C SER A 85 2.99 14.60 16.17
N HIS A 86 3.78 15.16 15.25
CA HIS A 86 4.33 14.40 14.14
C HIS A 86 5.77 13.97 14.44
N ILE A 87 6.02 12.68 14.21
CA ILE A 87 7.35 12.08 14.14
C ILE A 87 8.01 12.54 12.85
N SER A 88 9.30 12.88 12.91
CA SER A 88 10.15 13.13 11.73
C SER A 88 11.21 12.05 11.63
N GLN A 89 11.49 11.59 10.40
CA GLN A 89 12.69 10.82 10.08
C GLN A 89 13.16 11.17 8.66
N THR A 90 14.46 11.44 8.51
CA THR A 90 15.17 11.38 7.22
C THR A 90 16.09 10.17 7.31
N ILE A 91 15.89 9.16 6.47
CA ILE A 91 16.78 7.99 6.43
C ILE A 91 17.66 8.10 5.20
N GLU A 92 18.90 8.52 5.39
CA GLU A 92 19.95 8.35 4.36
C GLU A 92 20.74 7.06 4.57
N LYS A 93 20.96 6.60 5.82
CA LYS A 93 21.64 5.31 6.15
C LYS A 93 21.18 4.73 7.49
N ASN A 94 21.00 3.40 7.56
CA ASN A 94 20.52 2.66 8.74
C ASN A 94 21.60 2.55 9.83
N TYR A 95 21.59 3.44 10.82
CA TYR A 95 22.19 3.17 12.15
C TYR A 95 21.34 3.82 13.25
N GLY A 96 20.35 3.09 13.76
CA GLY A 96 19.70 3.39 15.05
C GLY A 96 18.81 4.65 15.12
N LEU A 97 17.87 4.64 16.06
CA LEU A 97 16.86 5.68 16.26
C LEU A 97 17.21 6.44 17.54
N ASN A 98 17.37 7.77 17.47
CA ASN A 98 17.60 8.62 18.64
C ASN A 98 16.66 9.84 18.55
N VAL A 99 15.73 9.96 19.49
CA VAL A 99 14.65 10.97 19.48
C VAL A 99 14.98 12.09 20.46
N GLY A 100 15.06 13.33 19.95
CA GLY A 100 15.21 14.55 20.76
C GLY A 100 14.27 15.66 20.27
N LEU A 101 13.84 16.54 21.18
CA LEU A 101 12.95 17.68 20.91
C LEU A 101 13.72 18.88 20.34
N SER A 102 13.27 19.46 19.22
CA SER A 102 13.75 20.75 18.72
C SER A 102 12.61 21.65 18.26
N THR A 103 12.68 22.95 18.56
CA THR A 103 11.67 23.96 18.21
C THR A 103 12.07 24.75 16.95
N GLY A 104 11.29 24.65 15.86
CA GLY A 104 11.43 25.43 14.63
C GLY A 104 10.41 25.06 13.55
N THR A 105 10.19 25.94 12.56
CA THR A 105 9.36 25.65 11.37
C THR A 105 10.11 24.72 10.43
N ILE A 106 9.49 23.58 10.10
CA ILE A 106 10.06 22.58 9.19
C ILE A 106 9.15 22.49 7.97
N ASN A 107 9.74 22.64 6.79
CA ASN A 107 9.04 22.47 5.51
C ASN A 107 8.93 20.97 5.18
N GLN A 108 7.71 20.49 4.93
CA GLN A 108 7.43 19.12 4.51
C GLN A 108 7.06 19.10 3.02
N THR A 109 7.74 18.27 2.24
CA THR A 109 7.31 17.93 0.88
C THR A 109 6.95 16.45 0.88
N ASN A 110 5.64 16.15 0.85
CA ASN A 110 5.16 14.79 0.64
C ASN A 110 5.16 14.56 -0.87
N TYR A 111 5.98 13.62 -1.32
CA TYR A 111 5.96 13.16 -2.69
C TYR A 111 5.08 11.91 -2.76
N TYR A 112 4.13 11.88 -3.68
CA TYR A 112 3.58 10.60 -4.13
C TYR A 112 4.72 9.85 -4.86
N SER A 113 4.77 8.52 -4.80
CA SER A 113 5.87 7.75 -5.43
C SER A 113 6.02 8.06 -6.93
N GLU A 114 4.93 8.44 -7.59
CA GLU A 114 4.93 8.93 -8.96
C GLU A 114 5.75 10.23 -9.18
N GLU A 115 5.90 11.06 -8.15
CA GLU A 115 6.50 12.39 -8.24
C GLU A 115 8.00 12.39 -7.96
N LYS A 116 8.50 11.42 -7.19
CA LYS A 116 9.93 11.26 -6.92
C LYS A 116 10.40 9.82 -7.18
N PRO A 117 11.16 9.59 -8.27
CA PRO A 117 11.80 8.30 -8.50
C PRO A 117 12.70 7.88 -7.34
N ARG A 118 12.74 6.58 -7.05
CA ARG A 118 13.56 6.01 -5.99
C ARG A 118 15.03 6.30 -6.25
N ASP A 119 15.73 6.79 -5.23
CA ASP A 119 17.16 7.03 -5.30
C ASP A 119 17.92 5.71 -5.46
N ILE A 120 19.01 5.74 -6.24
CA ILE A 120 19.81 4.56 -6.56
C ILE A 120 20.69 4.20 -5.36
N ALA A 121 20.54 2.97 -4.86
CA ALA A 121 21.27 2.48 -3.68
C ALA A 121 22.64 1.83 -4.03
N GLY A 122 23.47 2.49 -4.84
CA GLY A 122 24.77 1.95 -5.27
C GLY A 122 24.66 0.88 -6.36
N GLU A 123 25.69 0.04 -6.54
CA GLU A 123 25.80 -0.90 -7.68
C GLU A 123 24.78 -2.04 -7.65
N LYS A 124 24.34 -2.46 -6.45
CA LYS A 124 23.42 -3.58 -6.24
C LYS A 124 22.34 -3.21 -5.25
N PHE A 125 21.09 -3.52 -5.59
CA PHE A 125 19.93 -3.30 -4.75
C PHE A 125 19.07 -4.58 -4.67
N SER A 126 19.12 -5.25 -3.52
CA SER A 126 18.41 -6.51 -3.26
C SER A 126 16.92 -6.28 -3.03
N LEU A 127 16.07 -6.80 -3.92
CA LEU A 127 14.62 -6.66 -3.82
C LEU A 127 14.05 -7.57 -2.72
N ILE A 128 14.67 -8.72 -2.50
CA ILE A 128 14.25 -9.67 -1.45
C ILE A 128 14.49 -9.04 -0.08
N GLU A 129 15.71 -8.59 0.21
CA GLU A 129 16.05 -8.00 1.51
C GLU A 129 15.34 -6.68 1.76
N ASP A 130 15.15 -5.86 0.73
CA ASP A 130 14.36 -4.63 0.86
C ASP A 130 12.93 -4.96 1.28
N ARG A 131 12.31 -5.97 0.67
CA ARG A 131 10.92 -6.30 0.94
C ARG A 131 10.70 -6.98 2.27
N THR A 132 11.54 -7.96 2.61
CA THR A 132 11.37 -8.78 3.81
C THR A 132 11.63 -8.05 5.12
N LYS A 133 12.27 -6.88 5.07
CA LYS A 133 12.36 -5.95 6.22
C LYS A 133 10.99 -5.53 6.74
N PHE A 134 9.99 -5.44 5.86
CA PHE A 134 8.69 -4.85 6.19
C PHE A 134 7.57 -5.88 6.17
N ASN A 135 7.56 -6.80 5.20
CA ASN A 135 6.51 -7.81 5.07
C ASN A 135 7.08 -9.15 4.59
N SER A 136 6.47 -10.25 5.03
CA SER A 136 6.70 -11.56 4.44
C SER A 136 6.26 -11.60 2.96
N VAL A 137 6.87 -12.49 2.17
CA VAL A 137 6.51 -12.69 0.77
C VAL A 137 5.41 -13.76 0.70
N PRO A 138 4.15 -13.41 0.35
CA PRO A 138 3.07 -14.39 0.29
C PRO A 138 3.12 -15.26 -0.96
N ILE A 139 2.55 -16.46 -0.82
CA ILE A 139 2.09 -17.31 -1.90
C ILE A 139 0.61 -17.03 -2.09
N VAL A 140 0.23 -16.56 -3.28
CA VAL A 140 -1.16 -16.21 -3.62
C VAL A 140 -1.70 -17.24 -4.61
N LYS A 141 -2.86 -17.82 -4.26
CA LYS A 141 -3.55 -18.83 -5.07
C LYS A 141 -4.89 -18.26 -5.52
N SER A 142 -5.23 -18.37 -6.80
CA SER A 142 -6.52 -17.88 -7.32
C SER A 142 -7.72 -18.67 -6.80
N PHE A 143 -7.49 -19.92 -6.38
CA PHE A 143 -8.49 -20.89 -5.96
C PHE A 143 -8.54 -21.11 -4.44
N CYS A 144 -7.79 -20.32 -3.66
CA CYS A 144 -7.76 -20.41 -2.20
C CYS A 144 -7.72 -19.01 -1.59
N SER A 145 -8.56 -18.77 -0.57
CA SER A 145 -8.60 -17.48 0.13
C SER A 145 -7.47 -17.31 1.16
N THR A 146 -6.85 -18.41 1.59
CA THR A 146 -5.70 -18.37 2.50
C THR A 146 -4.43 -18.10 1.72
N ARG A 147 -3.58 -17.25 2.30
CA ARG A 147 -2.25 -16.95 1.76
C ARG A 147 -1.21 -17.67 2.60
N ASP A 148 -0.48 -18.56 1.96
CA ASP A 148 0.71 -19.15 2.57
C ASP A 148 1.86 -18.14 2.49
N GLN A 149 2.94 -18.39 3.22
CA GLN A 149 4.13 -17.54 3.18
C GLN A 149 5.27 -18.32 2.56
N CYS A 150 6.08 -17.63 1.77
CA CYS A 150 7.33 -18.20 1.30
C CYS A 150 8.31 -18.36 2.46
N ILE A 151 9.15 -19.39 2.37
CA ILE A 151 10.26 -19.61 3.28
C ILE A 151 11.42 -18.73 2.83
N MET A 152 11.96 -17.95 3.76
CA MET A 152 13.13 -17.12 3.54
C MET A 152 14.39 -17.90 3.91
N GLU A 153 15.33 -17.99 2.97
CA GLU A 153 16.63 -18.63 3.15
C GLU A 153 17.70 -17.54 3.02
N ASN A 154 18.57 -17.43 4.01
CA ASN A 154 19.61 -16.39 4.08
C ASN A 154 21.00 -17.04 4.08
N ASP A 155 21.31 -17.77 3.01
CA ASP A 155 22.66 -18.32 2.78
C ASP A 155 23.59 -17.23 2.22
N VAL A 156 24.38 -17.54 1.18
CA VAL A 156 25.31 -16.59 0.53
C VAL A 156 24.57 -15.47 -0.23
N GLU A 157 23.40 -15.77 -0.80
CA GLU A 157 22.49 -14.78 -1.39
C GLU A 157 21.07 -14.98 -0.83
N PRO A 158 20.31 -13.91 -0.60
CA PRO A 158 18.95 -14.01 -0.10
C PRO A 158 18.06 -14.75 -1.10
N SER A 159 17.30 -15.73 -0.62
CA SER A 159 16.38 -16.51 -1.45
C SER A 159 15.00 -16.66 -0.85
N VAL A 160 14.03 -16.81 -1.75
CA VAL A 160 12.62 -17.04 -1.45
C VAL A 160 12.26 -18.42 -2.00
N TYR A 161 11.82 -19.31 -1.12
CA TYR A 161 11.38 -20.66 -1.46
C TYR A 161 9.87 -20.78 -1.27
N ALA A 162 9.17 -21.45 -2.19
CA ALA A 162 7.75 -21.72 -2.09
C ALA A 162 7.41 -23.13 -2.62
N ASP A 163 6.68 -23.89 -1.82
CA ASP A 163 5.98 -25.08 -2.31
C ASP A 163 4.74 -24.65 -3.10
N ILE A 164 4.65 -25.13 -4.33
CA ILE A 164 3.55 -24.89 -5.25
C ILE A 164 2.68 -26.13 -5.28
N MET A 165 1.46 -26.00 -4.75
CA MET A 165 0.43 -27.04 -4.81
C MET A 165 -0.76 -26.53 -5.60
N ILE A 166 -1.03 -27.15 -6.76
CA ILE A 166 -2.20 -26.92 -7.60
C ILE A 166 -2.92 -28.27 -7.78
N PRO A 167 -4.02 -28.50 -7.04
CA PRO A 167 -4.79 -29.74 -7.14
C PRO A 167 -5.32 -30.02 -8.57
N MET A 168 -5.46 -31.30 -8.93
CA MET A 168 -5.92 -31.70 -10.27
C MET A 168 -7.32 -31.22 -10.62
N ASP A 169 -8.21 -31.06 -9.63
CA ASP A 169 -9.54 -30.52 -9.86
C ASP A 169 -9.47 -29.04 -10.25
N VAL A 170 -8.50 -28.28 -9.74
CA VAL A 170 -8.28 -26.86 -10.09
C VAL A 170 -7.90 -26.71 -11.55
N LYS A 171 -7.09 -27.62 -12.11
CA LYS A 171 -6.73 -27.63 -13.54
C LYS A 171 -7.93 -27.83 -14.47
N LYS A 172 -9.04 -28.38 -13.97
CA LYS A 172 -10.28 -28.61 -14.73
C LYS A 172 -11.27 -27.46 -14.62
N ARG A 173 -11.02 -26.47 -13.74
CA ARG A 173 -11.92 -25.33 -13.55
C ARG A 173 -11.81 -24.38 -14.72
N GLU A 174 -12.91 -23.73 -15.03
CA GLU A 174 -12.90 -22.65 -16.02
C GLU A 174 -12.11 -21.44 -15.50
N GLY A 175 -11.49 -20.72 -16.45
CA GLY A 175 -10.64 -19.57 -16.16
C GLY A 175 -9.19 -19.92 -15.85
N CYS A 176 -8.33 -18.91 -15.91
CA CYS A 176 -6.89 -19.08 -15.72
C CYS A 176 -6.57 -19.14 -14.21
N GLN A 177 -6.57 -20.34 -13.64
CA GLN A 177 -6.20 -20.56 -12.25
C GLN A 177 -4.67 -20.55 -12.07
N PHE A 178 -4.17 -20.11 -10.92
CA PHE A 178 -2.73 -19.99 -10.68
C PHE A 178 -2.35 -20.05 -9.20
N SER A 179 -1.06 -20.30 -8.97
CA SER A 179 -0.35 -20.06 -7.71
C SER A 179 0.88 -19.21 -7.99
N MET A 180 1.16 -18.18 -7.17
CA MET A 180 2.27 -17.27 -7.40
C MET A 180 2.99 -16.82 -6.14
N ILE A 181 4.30 -16.61 -6.26
CA ILE A 181 5.09 -15.81 -5.30
C ILE A 181 4.86 -14.34 -5.63
N LEU A 182 4.47 -13.51 -4.66
CA LEU A 182 4.11 -12.11 -4.88
C LEU A 182 4.93 -11.13 -4.04
N PHE A 183 5.69 -10.27 -4.70
CA PHE A 183 6.28 -9.07 -4.12
C PHE A 183 5.37 -7.87 -4.42
N SER A 184 4.68 -7.35 -3.41
CA SER A 184 3.73 -6.23 -3.55
C SER A 184 4.32 -4.92 -3.02
N TYR A 185 4.04 -3.80 -3.67
CA TYR A 185 4.50 -2.47 -3.28
C TYR A 185 3.32 -1.56 -2.95
N ILE A 186 3.20 -1.17 -1.68
CA ILE A 186 2.14 -0.28 -1.19
C ILE A 186 2.79 0.82 -0.34
N PRO A 187 2.89 2.07 -0.82
CA PRO A 187 2.50 2.54 -2.17
C PRO A 187 3.35 1.91 -3.29
N SER A 188 2.90 2.05 -4.54
CA SER A 188 3.69 1.58 -5.69
C SER A 188 5.07 2.24 -5.73
N GLU A 189 6.04 1.58 -6.34
CA GLU A 189 7.39 2.08 -6.51
C GLU A 189 7.59 2.81 -7.84
N ASN A 190 8.53 3.75 -7.86
CA ASN A 190 8.96 4.45 -9.06
C ASN A 190 10.46 4.20 -9.28
N TRP A 191 10.80 3.38 -10.27
CA TRP A 191 12.18 2.97 -10.57
C TRP A 191 12.77 3.67 -11.80
N LEU A 192 12.27 4.86 -12.16
CA LEU A 192 12.80 5.61 -13.30
C LEU A 192 14.30 5.91 -13.18
N ASN A 193 14.82 6.22 -11.98
CA ASN A 193 16.25 6.44 -11.80
C ASN A 193 17.08 5.19 -12.13
N TYR A 194 16.64 4.00 -11.69
CA TYR A 194 17.31 2.73 -12.02
C TYR A 194 17.26 2.46 -13.54
N PHE A 195 16.12 2.70 -14.17
CA PHE A 195 15.98 2.58 -15.62
C PHE A 195 16.92 3.53 -16.37
N ASP A 196 16.95 4.80 -15.99
CA ASP A 196 17.75 5.84 -16.65
C ASP A 196 19.25 5.58 -16.48
N ALA A 197 19.66 5.06 -15.32
CA ALA A 197 21.02 4.66 -15.03
C ALA A 197 21.44 3.32 -15.67
N GLY A 198 20.53 2.63 -16.36
CA GLY A 198 20.83 1.41 -17.12
C GLY A 198 20.88 0.13 -16.30
N TYR A 199 20.15 0.07 -15.18
CA TYR A 199 20.13 -1.12 -14.34
C TYR A 199 19.48 -2.32 -15.03
N ARG A 200 19.84 -3.50 -14.50
CA ARG A 200 19.40 -4.81 -14.92
C ARG A 200 18.67 -5.49 -13.77
N ILE A 201 17.64 -6.27 -14.08
CA ILE A 201 16.98 -7.18 -13.14
C ILE A 201 17.69 -8.53 -13.22
N LYS A 202 18.27 -8.97 -12.12
CA LYS A 202 18.98 -10.27 -12.03
C LYS A 202 18.42 -11.15 -10.94
N PHE A 203 18.36 -12.44 -11.24
CA PHE A 203 18.04 -13.50 -10.28
C PHE A 203 18.40 -14.87 -10.86
N PHE A 204 18.50 -15.87 -10.00
CA PHE A 204 18.49 -17.28 -10.39
C PHE A 204 17.18 -17.91 -9.93
N MET A 205 16.56 -18.73 -10.78
CA MET A 205 15.37 -19.49 -10.43
C MET A 205 15.69 -20.98 -10.50
N GLU A 206 15.39 -21.69 -9.44
CA GLU A 206 15.46 -23.14 -9.30
C GLU A 206 14.04 -23.69 -9.15
N THR A 207 13.76 -24.83 -9.77
CA THR A 207 12.43 -25.42 -9.74
C THR A 207 12.50 -26.94 -9.62
N SER A 208 11.46 -27.58 -9.09
CA SER A 208 11.36 -29.05 -9.21
C SER A 208 11.13 -29.48 -10.66
N ASP A 209 11.47 -30.73 -10.99
CA ASP A 209 11.20 -31.36 -12.30
C ASP A 209 9.72 -31.29 -12.74
N SER A 210 8.80 -31.20 -11.77
CA SER A 210 7.37 -31.05 -12.03
C SER A 210 7.00 -29.66 -12.55
N ILE A 211 7.74 -28.60 -12.22
CA ILE A 211 7.50 -27.25 -12.73
C ILE A 211 8.22 -27.12 -14.08
N ARG A 212 7.43 -26.97 -15.14
CA ARG A 212 7.94 -26.86 -16.52
C ARG A 212 8.20 -25.41 -16.94
N GLN A 213 7.44 -24.49 -16.38
CA GLN A 213 7.51 -23.07 -16.70
C GLN A 213 6.98 -22.24 -15.54
N VAL A 214 7.53 -21.03 -15.40
CA VAL A 214 7.05 -20.00 -14.48
C VAL A 214 6.89 -18.71 -15.27
N GLN A 215 5.77 -18.01 -15.13
CA GLN A 215 5.57 -16.72 -15.77
C GLN A 215 6.06 -15.60 -14.84
N PHE A 216 7.06 -14.85 -15.28
CA PHE A 216 7.55 -13.67 -14.58
C PHE A 216 6.78 -12.44 -15.03
N GLN A 217 6.08 -11.80 -14.09
CA GLN A 217 5.19 -10.69 -14.38
C GLN A 217 5.51 -9.48 -13.51
N ILE A 218 5.40 -8.29 -14.11
CA ILE A 218 5.42 -7.01 -13.37
C ILE A 218 4.19 -6.21 -13.77
N LYS A 219 3.46 -5.72 -12.77
CA LYS A 219 2.19 -4.99 -12.92
C LYS A 219 2.23 -3.62 -12.25
N ASN A 220 1.45 -2.70 -12.80
CA ASN A 220 1.24 -1.37 -12.24
C ASN A 220 0.04 -1.33 -11.28
N SER A 221 -0.23 -0.16 -10.68
CA SER A 221 -1.33 0.02 -9.72
C SER A 221 -2.72 -0.22 -10.31
N SER A 222 -2.86 -0.04 -11.63
CA SER A 222 -4.07 -0.34 -12.40
C SER A 222 -4.19 -1.81 -12.81
N GLN A 223 -3.33 -2.70 -12.26
CA GLN A 223 -3.30 -4.13 -12.54
C GLN A 223 -2.94 -4.49 -13.99
N GLN A 224 -2.43 -3.54 -14.77
CA GLN A 224 -1.93 -3.80 -16.11
C GLN A 224 -0.52 -4.40 -16.04
N GLN A 225 -0.33 -5.56 -16.66
CA GLN A 225 1.00 -6.15 -16.83
C GLN A 225 1.79 -5.43 -17.92
N PHE A 226 3.06 -5.13 -17.64
CA PHE A 226 3.98 -4.52 -18.61
C PHE A 226 5.30 -5.29 -18.79
N VAL A 227 5.54 -6.29 -17.94
CA VAL A 227 6.49 -7.38 -18.15
C VAL A 227 5.71 -8.68 -18.00
N ASP A 228 5.89 -9.61 -18.94
CA ASP A 228 5.24 -10.91 -18.97
C ASP A 228 6.11 -11.90 -19.75
N ILE A 229 7.03 -12.59 -19.07
CA ILE A 229 8.07 -13.42 -19.69
C ILE A 229 7.99 -14.85 -19.16
N PRO A 230 7.93 -15.87 -20.03
CA PRO A 230 8.00 -17.26 -19.60
C PRO A 230 9.45 -17.63 -19.24
N LEU A 231 9.62 -18.23 -18.07
CA LEU A 231 10.90 -18.64 -17.51
C LEU A 231 10.95 -20.15 -17.29
N LYS A 232 12.14 -20.72 -17.46
CA LYS A 232 12.51 -22.07 -17.01
C LYS A 232 13.57 -21.96 -15.90
N GLU A 233 13.97 -23.07 -15.31
CA GLU A 233 15.13 -23.05 -14.41
C GLU A 233 16.36 -22.40 -15.06
N GLY A 234 17.06 -21.54 -14.32
CA GLY A 234 18.28 -20.91 -14.81
C GLY A 234 18.56 -19.51 -14.25
N VAL A 235 19.59 -18.89 -14.82
CA VAL A 235 20.02 -17.53 -14.51
C VAL A 235 19.32 -16.55 -15.44
N PHE A 236 18.77 -15.48 -14.87
CA PHE A 236 18.07 -14.42 -15.57
C PHE A 236 18.76 -13.08 -15.35
N ASP A 237 18.99 -12.34 -16.44
CA ASP A 237 19.69 -11.06 -16.42
C ASP A 237 19.14 -10.14 -17.53
N TYR A 238 18.14 -9.33 -17.17
CA TYR A 238 17.41 -8.48 -18.10
C TYR A 238 17.77 -7.00 -17.91
N THR A 239 18.22 -6.33 -18.97
CA THR A 239 18.25 -4.86 -18.96
C THR A 239 16.82 -4.34 -18.89
N MET A 240 16.54 -3.39 -17.98
CA MET A 240 15.17 -2.85 -17.83
C MET A 240 14.61 -2.25 -19.13
N LYS A 241 15.48 -1.67 -19.96
CA LYS A 241 15.17 -1.11 -21.29
C LYS A 241 14.73 -2.16 -22.31
N ASP A 242 15.21 -3.39 -22.18
CA ASP A 242 14.95 -4.46 -23.15
C ASP A 242 13.59 -5.15 -22.90
N ILE A 243 13.08 -5.06 -21.66
CA ILE A 243 11.85 -5.78 -21.26
C ILE A 243 10.63 -4.86 -21.09
N SER A 244 10.81 -3.54 -20.93
CA SER A 244 9.68 -2.59 -20.99
C SER A 244 10.12 -1.16 -21.26
N LYS A 245 9.16 -0.34 -21.73
CA LYS A 245 9.35 1.11 -21.94
C LYS A 245 9.56 1.84 -20.62
N ARG A 246 10.31 2.95 -20.68
CA ARG A 246 10.64 3.83 -19.54
C ARG A 246 9.46 4.11 -18.62
N GLU A 247 8.35 4.60 -19.19
CA GLU A 247 7.18 5.05 -18.44
C GLU A 247 6.49 3.95 -17.63
N SER A 248 6.65 2.68 -18.02
CA SER A 248 6.12 1.55 -17.24
C SER A 248 6.77 1.44 -15.86
N TRP A 249 8.01 1.91 -15.72
CA TRP A 249 8.79 1.83 -14.48
C TRP A 249 8.48 2.96 -13.50
N LYS A 250 7.51 3.83 -13.80
CA LYS A 250 7.05 4.89 -12.88
C LYS A 250 6.11 4.36 -11.79
N ASP A 251 5.41 3.26 -12.07
CA ASP A 251 4.38 2.68 -11.20
C ASP A 251 4.52 1.15 -11.18
N ILE A 252 5.36 0.64 -10.29
CA ILE A 252 5.53 -0.79 -10.03
C ILE A 252 4.73 -1.15 -8.78
N ARG A 253 3.68 -1.95 -8.95
CA ARG A 253 2.81 -2.42 -7.87
C ARG A 253 3.11 -3.84 -7.46
N GLU A 254 3.39 -4.72 -8.42
CA GLU A 254 3.56 -6.15 -8.18
C GLU A 254 4.69 -6.70 -9.04
N ILE A 255 5.52 -7.55 -8.44
CA ILE A 255 6.42 -8.46 -9.14
C ILE A 255 6.03 -9.87 -8.72
N SER A 256 5.74 -10.74 -9.68
CA SER A 256 5.25 -12.09 -9.39
C SER A 256 5.89 -13.17 -10.25
N PHE A 257 6.02 -14.35 -9.65
CA PHE A 257 6.44 -15.59 -10.30
C PHE A 257 5.25 -16.55 -10.26
N VAL A 258 4.60 -16.73 -11.41
CA VAL A 258 3.28 -17.36 -11.51
C VAL A 258 3.39 -18.74 -12.15
N VAL A 259 2.77 -19.73 -11.52
CA VAL A 259 2.53 -21.05 -12.11
C VAL A 259 1.04 -21.16 -12.40
N PHE A 260 0.69 -21.23 -13.68
CA PHE A 260 -0.69 -21.46 -14.07
C PHE A 260 -1.08 -22.93 -13.87
N ALA A 261 -2.35 -23.18 -13.62
CA ALA A 261 -2.93 -24.52 -13.48
C ALA A 261 -3.07 -25.20 -14.85
N ASP A 262 -1.95 -25.40 -15.53
CA ASP A 262 -1.85 -25.94 -16.88
C ASP A 262 -0.64 -26.88 -16.98
N ASP A 263 -0.74 -27.92 -17.81
CA ASP A 263 0.31 -28.94 -17.96
C ASP A 263 1.58 -28.43 -18.68
N GLY A 264 1.50 -27.24 -19.29
CA GLY A 264 2.67 -26.48 -19.74
C GLY A 264 3.47 -25.84 -18.62
N TYR A 265 2.86 -25.65 -17.43
CA TYR A 265 3.48 -24.99 -16.28
C TYR A 265 3.83 -25.96 -15.15
N ILE A 266 2.94 -26.91 -14.83
CA ILE A 266 3.16 -27.90 -13.77
C ILE A 266 2.62 -29.27 -14.16
N MET A 267 3.44 -30.30 -14.01
CA MET A 267 3.05 -31.70 -14.10
C MET A 267 2.69 -32.24 -12.72
N GLY A 268 1.60 -33.00 -12.63
CA GLY A 268 1.10 -33.40 -11.31
C GLY A 268 0.46 -32.24 -10.57
N GLU A 269 0.50 -32.31 -9.24
CA GLU A 269 -0.12 -31.32 -8.34
C GLU A 269 0.89 -30.50 -7.55
N ASN A 270 2.12 -31.02 -7.38
CA ASN A 270 3.11 -30.46 -6.46
C ASN A 270 4.39 -30.10 -7.19
N GLY A 271 5.01 -29.01 -6.77
CA GLY A 271 6.36 -28.62 -7.16
C GLY A 271 6.90 -27.56 -6.21
N PHE A 272 8.09 -27.04 -6.49
CA PHE A 272 8.62 -25.89 -5.76
C PHE A 272 9.23 -24.88 -6.71
N ILE A 273 9.29 -23.64 -6.24
CA ILE A 273 10.06 -22.56 -6.87
C ILE A 273 10.96 -21.96 -5.81
N ARG A 274 12.23 -21.76 -6.16
CA ARG A 274 13.17 -20.97 -5.37
C ARG A 274 13.76 -19.86 -6.21
N ILE A 275 13.60 -18.61 -5.77
CA ILE A 275 14.20 -17.42 -6.38
C ILE A 275 15.38 -16.98 -5.54
N LYS A 276 16.60 -17.00 -6.10
CA LYS A 276 17.83 -16.58 -5.44
C LYS A 276 18.32 -15.24 -6.00
N GLY A 277 18.71 -14.35 -5.09
CA GLY A 277 19.46 -13.14 -5.44
C GLY A 277 18.70 -12.12 -6.28
N LEU A 278 17.36 -12.06 -6.19
CA LEU A 278 16.55 -11.10 -6.94
C LEU A 278 16.90 -9.64 -6.60
N ARG A 279 17.46 -8.94 -7.58
CA ARG A 279 18.05 -7.61 -7.40
C ARG A 279 18.01 -6.73 -8.66
N LEU A 280 18.17 -5.43 -8.44
CA LEU A 280 18.61 -4.48 -9.46
C LEU A 280 20.13 -4.35 -9.39
N GLU A 281 20.82 -4.45 -10.52
CA GLU A 281 22.28 -4.37 -10.61
C GLU A 281 22.71 -3.58 -11.85
N LYS A 282 23.75 -2.76 -11.73
CA LYS A 282 24.30 -1.98 -12.85
C LYS A 282 25.25 -2.81 -13.73
#